data_AF-A0A7S1BQL8-F1
#
_entry.id   AF-A0A7S1BQL8-F1
#
_cell.length_a   1.000
_cell.length_b   1.000
_cell.length_c   1.000
_cell.angle_alpha   90.00
_cell.angle_beta   90.00
_cell.angle_gamma   90.00
#
_symmetry.space_group_name_H-M   'P 1'
#
loop_
_entity.id
_entity.type
_entity.pdbx_description
1 polymer ?
#
loop_
_entity_poly.entity_id
_entity_poly.type
_entity_poly.pdbx_seq_one_letter_code
_entity_poly.pdbx_strand_id
1 'polypeptide(L)'
;SLPPNSFPPYSKFLPKDPFLDPNVCYDDLKYKSPFGLTCSFYSKSPCRGMNTVGFTVKNVEELLTRCRKSCNSCWISIKQKKKMLSQEINSTPNDAFSTLSPVSSVSMP
;
A
#
# COMPACT_ATOMS: atom_id res chain seq x y z
N SER A 1 -0.80 -21.63 42.86
CA SER A 1 -1.43 -22.13 41.62
C SER A 1 -2.56 -21.21 41.23
N LEU A 2 -2.46 -20.53 40.07
CA LEU A 2 -3.50 -19.67 39.51
C LEU A 2 -4.30 -20.46 38.46
N PRO A 3 -5.61 -20.23 38.30
CA PRO A 3 -6.44 -21.00 37.37
C PRO A 3 -6.14 -20.64 35.89
N PRO A 4 -6.30 -21.60 34.96
CA PRO A 4 -6.21 -21.32 33.53
C PRO A 4 -7.52 -20.67 33.07
N ASN A 5 -7.42 -19.67 32.18
CA ASN A 5 -8.52 -18.93 31.51
C ASN A 5 -8.80 -17.50 32.02
N SER A 6 -7.78 -16.66 32.03
CA SER A 6 -7.95 -15.20 31.99
C SER A 6 -7.39 -14.60 30.69
N PHE A 7 -7.74 -15.19 29.54
CA PHE A 7 -7.59 -14.46 28.28
C PHE A 7 -8.81 -13.53 28.11
N PRO A 8 -8.63 -12.21 28.08
CA PRO A 8 -9.74 -11.28 27.84
C PRO A 8 -10.35 -11.53 26.46
N PRO A 9 -11.67 -11.28 26.29
CA PRO A 9 -12.33 -11.46 25.00
C PRO A 9 -11.67 -10.56 23.95
N TYR A 10 -11.37 -11.18 22.81
CA TYR A 10 -10.76 -10.57 21.63
C TYR A 10 -11.29 -9.15 21.42
N SER A 11 -10.45 -8.17 21.76
CA SER A 11 -10.78 -6.77 21.76
C SER A 11 -11.14 -6.32 20.34
N LYS A 12 -12.11 -5.41 20.28
CA LYS A 12 -12.90 -4.94 19.13
C LYS A 12 -12.11 -4.15 18.07
N PHE A 13 -10.89 -4.55 17.77
CA PHE A 13 -10.11 -4.02 16.66
C PHE A 13 -10.09 -5.07 15.54
N LEU A 14 -11.19 -5.14 14.80
CA LEU A 14 -11.07 -5.51 13.39
C LEU A 14 -10.12 -4.47 12.79
N PRO A 15 -8.91 -4.83 12.33
CA PRO A 15 -8.04 -3.87 11.67
C PRO A 15 -8.79 -3.36 10.46
N LYS A 16 -9.08 -2.06 10.46
CA LYS A 16 -9.53 -1.33 9.28
C LYS A 16 -8.56 -1.72 8.16
N ASP A 17 -9.12 -2.28 7.10
CA ASP A 17 -8.44 -3.02 6.03
C ASP A 17 -6.93 -2.74 5.90
N PRO A 18 -6.03 -3.70 6.23
CA PRO A 18 -4.58 -3.50 6.21
C PRO A 18 -3.97 -3.23 4.82
N PHE A 19 -4.77 -3.23 3.75
CA PHE A 19 -4.25 -3.27 2.39
C PHE A 19 -3.93 -1.90 1.75
N LEU A 20 -4.16 -0.75 2.40
CA LEU A 20 -4.10 0.54 1.70
C LEU A 20 -3.35 1.69 2.40
N ASP A 21 -2.41 1.41 3.30
CA ASP A 21 -1.41 2.42 3.64
C ASP A 21 -0.08 2.13 2.92
N PRO A 22 0.30 2.91 1.89
CA PRO A 22 1.57 2.74 1.18
C PRO A 22 2.79 3.07 2.04
N ASN A 23 2.62 3.63 3.24
CA ASN A 23 3.68 3.79 4.24
C ASN A 23 3.85 2.55 5.13
N VAL A 24 2.88 1.64 5.16
CA VAL A 24 2.97 0.43 5.99
C VAL A 24 3.82 -0.58 5.23
N CYS A 25 5.09 -0.68 5.64
CA CYS A 25 6.03 -1.66 5.13
C CYS A 25 6.13 -2.86 6.08
N TYR A 26 5.59 -3.99 5.62
CA TYR A 26 5.60 -5.24 6.34
C TYR A 26 5.82 -6.40 5.38
N ASP A 27 6.23 -7.52 5.95
CA ASP A 27 6.33 -8.79 5.24
C ASP A 27 5.00 -9.54 5.31
N ASP A 28 4.66 -10.21 4.23
CA ASP A 28 3.55 -11.14 4.18
C ASP A 28 3.91 -12.42 4.95
N LEU A 29 3.28 -12.60 6.11
CA LEU A 29 3.48 -13.77 6.98
C LEU A 29 3.06 -15.10 6.34
N LYS A 30 2.23 -15.06 5.30
CA LYS A 30 1.78 -16.24 4.55
C LYS A 30 2.66 -16.55 3.35
N TYR A 31 3.65 -15.71 3.05
CA TYR A 31 4.56 -15.97 1.93
C TYR A 31 5.41 -17.22 2.20
N LYS A 32 5.48 -18.06 1.18
CA LYS A 32 6.40 -19.19 1.08
C LYS A 32 7.02 -19.14 -0.31
N SER A 33 8.35 -19.12 -0.36
CA SER A 33 9.05 -19.23 -1.63
C SER A 33 8.87 -20.63 -2.24
N PRO A 34 9.26 -20.86 -3.50
CA PRO A 34 9.27 -22.19 -4.12
C PRO A 34 10.06 -23.24 -3.33
N PHE A 35 10.98 -22.78 -2.46
CA PHE A 35 11.80 -23.60 -1.58
C PHE A 35 11.23 -23.72 -0.16
N GLY A 36 10.00 -23.24 0.08
CA GLY A 36 9.33 -23.30 1.38
C GLY A 36 9.80 -22.27 2.42
N LEU A 37 10.64 -21.31 2.01
CA LEU A 37 11.25 -20.34 2.91
C LEU A 37 10.35 -19.11 3.12
N THR A 38 10.34 -18.57 4.33
CA THR A 38 9.58 -17.37 4.70
C THR A 38 10.38 -16.09 4.46
N CYS A 39 9.73 -14.93 4.51
CA CYS A 39 10.38 -13.63 4.35
C CYS A 39 11.59 -13.44 5.28
N SER A 40 11.54 -13.91 6.52
CA SER A 40 12.62 -13.77 7.50
C SER A 40 13.96 -14.32 7.02
N PHE A 41 13.95 -15.39 6.22
CA PHE A 41 15.16 -15.94 5.60
C PHE A 41 15.86 -14.93 4.68
N TYR A 42 15.07 -14.13 3.97
CA TYR A 42 15.55 -13.18 2.98
C TYR A 42 16.04 -11.85 3.58
N SER A 43 15.88 -11.64 4.89
CA SER A 43 16.32 -10.43 5.60
C SER A 43 17.82 -10.11 5.45
N LYS A 44 18.64 -11.14 5.19
CA LYS A 44 20.09 -11.02 4.97
C LYS A 44 20.52 -11.47 3.57
N SER A 45 19.57 -11.71 2.69
CA SER A 45 19.81 -12.28 1.36
C SER A 45 19.61 -11.23 0.26
N PRO A 46 20.35 -11.30 -0.86
CA PRO A 46 20.15 -10.39 -1.99
C PRO A 46 18.86 -10.75 -2.75
N CYS A 47 17.70 -10.25 -2.31
CA CYS A 47 16.40 -10.60 -2.92
C CYS A 47 16.36 -10.42 -4.45
N ARG A 48 16.96 -9.33 -4.96
CA ARG A 48 17.03 -9.06 -6.41
C ARG A 48 17.92 -10.03 -7.18
N GLY A 49 18.89 -10.65 -6.51
CA GLY A 49 19.85 -11.60 -7.09
C GLY A 49 19.45 -13.06 -6.92
N MET A 50 18.25 -13.35 -6.40
CA MET A 50 17.81 -14.73 -6.16
C MET A 50 17.67 -15.55 -7.46
N ASN A 51 17.61 -14.89 -8.61
CA ASN A 51 17.65 -15.56 -9.91
C ASN A 51 18.94 -16.36 -10.14
N THR A 52 20.07 -15.92 -9.56
CA THR A 52 21.36 -16.63 -9.64
C THR A 52 21.38 -17.95 -8.87
N VAL A 53 20.43 -18.17 -7.96
CA VAL A 53 20.28 -19.39 -7.15
C VAL A 53 19.03 -20.19 -7.51
N GLY A 54 18.45 -19.96 -8.69
CA GLY A 54 17.37 -20.77 -9.24
C GLY A 54 15.95 -20.18 -9.10
N PHE A 55 15.80 -18.93 -8.65
CA PHE A 55 14.50 -18.26 -8.76
C PHE A 55 14.20 -17.88 -10.21
N THR A 56 12.95 -18.01 -10.63
CA THR A 56 12.48 -17.35 -11.87
C THR A 56 12.32 -15.85 -11.62
N VAL A 57 12.27 -15.06 -12.69
CA VAL A 57 11.98 -13.61 -12.61
C VAL A 57 10.68 -13.36 -11.84
N LYS A 58 9.64 -14.14 -12.10
CA LYS A 58 8.35 -14.07 -11.40
C LYS A 58 8.50 -14.32 -9.90
N ASN A 59 9.30 -15.30 -9.50
CA ASN A 59 9.54 -15.60 -8.09
C ASN A 59 10.28 -14.45 -7.38
N VAL A 60 11.20 -13.78 -8.09
CA VAL A 60 11.91 -12.59 -7.56
C VAL A 60 10.94 -11.43 -7.38
N GLU A 61 10.07 -11.15 -8.36
CA GLU A 61 9.05 -10.11 -8.25
C GLU A 61 8.08 -10.38 -7.09
N GLU A 62 7.63 -11.62 -6.95
CA GLU A 62 6.77 -12.01 -5.83
C GLU A 62 7.50 -11.84 -4.49
N LEU A 63 8.77 -12.25 -4.39
CA LEU A 63 9.58 -12.05 -3.20
C LEU A 63 9.70 -10.56 -2.81
N LEU A 64 9.97 -9.69 -3.79
CA LEU A 64 10.13 -8.25 -3.56
C LEU A 64 8.82 -7.55 -3.15
N THR A 65 7.68 -8.06 -3.65
CA THR A 65 6.35 -7.49 -3.37
C THR A 65 5.77 -8.01 -2.06
N ARG A 66 6.00 -9.27 -1.72
CA ARG A 66 5.46 -9.90 -0.49
C ARG A 66 6.37 -9.74 0.71
N CYS A 67 7.70 -9.71 0.52
CA CYS A 67 8.67 -9.58 1.60
C CYS A 67 9.36 -8.21 1.62
N ARG A 68 8.58 -7.13 1.53
CA ARG A 68 9.11 -5.76 1.35
C ARG A 68 10.04 -5.34 2.49
N LYS A 69 9.75 -5.73 3.74
CA LYS A 69 10.56 -5.36 4.90
C LYS A 69 11.85 -6.16 4.91
N SER A 70 11.76 -7.48 4.74
CA SER A 70 12.94 -8.35 4.67
C SER A 70 13.83 -8.02 3.47
N CYS A 71 13.27 -7.60 2.34
CA CYS A 71 14.02 -7.24 1.14
C CYS A 71 14.39 -5.74 1.05
N ASN A 72 14.21 -4.96 2.12
CA ASN A 72 14.47 -3.51 2.15
C ASN A 72 13.86 -2.75 0.94
N SER A 73 12.67 -3.17 0.52
CA SER A 73 11.98 -2.73 -0.69
C SER A 73 10.75 -1.85 -0.41
N CYS A 74 10.66 -1.32 0.81
CA CYS A 74 9.57 -0.45 1.27
C CYS A 74 9.36 0.80 0.38
N TRP A 75 10.41 1.29 -0.30
CA TRP A 75 10.35 2.51 -1.12
C TRP A 75 9.68 2.30 -2.48
N ILE A 76 9.45 1.05 -2.89
CA ILE A 76 8.83 0.73 -4.20
C ILE A 76 7.35 1.18 -4.24
N SER A 77 6.67 1.21 -3.08
CA SER A 77 5.28 1.68 -2.95
C SER A 77 5.12 3.19 -3.20
N ILE A 78 6.16 4.00 -2.98
CA ILE A 78 6.10 5.47 -3.12
C ILE A 78 6.14 5.89 -4.60
N LYS A 79 6.86 5.15 -5.46
CA LYS A 79 6.97 5.48 -6.90
C LYS A 79 5.65 5.25 -7.66
N GLN A 80 4.88 4.23 -7.28
CA GLN A 80 3.54 3.98 -7.84
C GLN A 80 2.54 5.07 -7.40
N LYS A 81 2.64 5.55 -6.16
CA LYS A 81 1.77 6.62 -5.64
C LYS A 81 1.95 7.95 -6.39
N LYS A 82 3.18 8.31 -6.80
CA LYS A 82 3.39 9.49 -7.66
C LYS A 82 2.73 9.34 -9.03
N LYS A 83 2.72 8.14 -9.61
CA LYS A 83 2.07 7.91 -10.91
C LYS A 83 0.54 7.94 -10.83
N MET A 84 -0.06 7.46 -9.73
CA MET A 84 -1.50 7.54 -9.51
C MET A 84 -1.96 8.92 -9.01
N LEU A 85 -1.16 9.62 -8.19
CA LEU A 85 -1.51 10.97 -7.68
C LEU A 85 -1.41 12.05 -8.76
N SER A 86 -0.62 11.83 -9.82
CA SER A 86 -0.55 12.76 -10.97
C SER A 86 -1.74 12.65 -11.93
N GLN A 87 -2.68 11.71 -11.75
CA GLN A 87 -3.86 11.58 -12.62
C GLN A 87 -5.15 12.18 -12.02
N GLU A 88 -5.13 12.65 -10.77
CA GLU A 88 -6.29 13.21 -10.07
C GLU A 88 -6.30 14.75 -10.03
N ILE A 89 -5.53 15.42 -10.90
CA ILE A 89 -5.51 16.90 -11.00
C ILE A 89 -6.26 17.41 -12.25
N ASN A 90 -6.71 16.54 -13.16
CA ASN A 90 -7.38 16.94 -14.41
C ASN A 90 -8.88 16.64 -14.49
N SER A 91 -9.54 16.34 -13.36
CA SER A 91 -10.99 16.08 -13.33
C SER A 91 -11.68 16.89 -12.23
N THR A 92 -11.65 18.21 -12.35
CA THR A 92 -12.58 19.09 -11.60
C THR A 92 -13.99 18.91 -12.15
N PRO A 93 -15.00 18.54 -11.34
CA PRO A 93 -16.39 18.73 -11.69
C PRO A 93 -16.65 20.23 -11.77
N ASN A 94 -17.21 20.67 -12.89
CA ASN A 94 -17.68 22.03 -13.06
C ASN A 94 -18.89 22.21 -12.14
N ASP A 95 -18.70 22.86 -10.98
CA ASP A 95 -19.78 23.33 -10.13
C ASP A 95 -20.56 24.43 -10.88
N ALA A 96 -21.52 24.01 -11.70
CA ALA A 96 -22.54 24.88 -12.27
C ALA A 96 -23.63 25.12 -11.22
N PHE A 97 -23.31 25.86 -10.16
CA PHE A 97 -24.35 26.58 -9.43
C PHE A 97 -24.49 27.97 -10.08
N SER A 98 -25.23 27.99 -11.19
CA SER A 98 -25.69 29.22 -11.85
C SER A 98 -26.62 29.96 -10.90
N THR A 99 -26.06 30.87 -10.10
CA THR A 99 -26.85 31.86 -9.35
C THR A 99 -27.61 32.75 -10.32
N LEU A 100 -28.90 32.88 -10.03
CA LEU A 100 -29.89 33.68 -10.71
C LEU A 100 -29.49 35.17 -10.87
N SER A 101 -30.01 35.71 -11.96
CA SER A 101 -29.92 37.02 -12.63
C SER A 101 -30.31 38.26 -11.78
N PRO A 102 -30.53 39.46 -12.39
CA PRO A 102 -29.55 40.55 -12.53
C PRO A 102 -30.04 41.86 -11.86
N VAL A 103 -29.17 42.80 -11.49
CA VAL A 103 -29.57 44.23 -11.46
C VAL A 103 -28.39 45.20 -11.53
N SER A 104 -28.63 46.22 -12.35
CA SER A 104 -28.14 47.60 -12.26
C SER A 104 -26.74 47.93 -12.78
N SER A 105 -26.72 48.70 -13.86
CA SER A 105 -26.12 50.05 -13.99
C SER A 105 -25.71 50.27 -15.46
N VAL A 106 -25.80 51.42 -16.15
CA VAL A 106 -26.31 52.78 -15.96
C VAL A 106 -26.33 53.38 -17.39
N SER A 107 -27.24 54.32 -17.64
CA SER A 107 -27.47 55.02 -18.91
C SER A 107 -26.39 56.08 -19.24
N MET A 108 -26.05 56.19 -20.54
CA MET A 108 -25.58 57.39 -21.29
C MET A 108 -24.22 58.03 -20.90
N PRO A 109 -23.59 58.91 -21.73
CA PRO A 109 -24.12 59.73 -22.84
C PRO A 109 -23.87 59.21 -24.27
#